data_AF-A0A9P3BRX6-F1
#
_entry.id   AF-A0A9P3BRX6-F1
#
_cell.length_a   1.000
_cell.length_b   1.000
_cell.length_c   1.000
_cell.angle_alpha   90.00
_cell.angle_beta   90.00
_cell.angle_gamma   90.00
#
_symmetry.space_group_name_H-M   'P 1'
#
loop_
_entity.id
_entity.type
_entity.pdbx_description
1 polymer ?
#
loop_
_entity_poly.entity_id
_entity_poly.type
_entity_poly.pdbx_seq_one_letter_code
_entity_poly.pdbx_strand_id
1 'polypeptide(L)'
;MNTARVARLGLRATQQFSVPRSAALNGLRTYATPAQNVKPPVALFGVDGTYATALYTASAKTSALDQTSKALASLAQTFKADRKLTSIIAAPTLTASDKQQIIQELQKIAGSDKGDVIKNFLQTLAENNRLGLLEGICEKFETLMGAHRGEMEVTITSAQELDNKTINRLEKAVSKHELSQGKKLKIVTKVNPDIVGGLVLEMGDRTIDLSVSSKIAKLNKALTDVL
;
A
#
# COMPACT_ATOMS: atom_id res chain seq x y z
N MET A 1 101.97 -26.04 -9.28
CA MET A 1 101.49 -26.26 -10.66
C MET A 1 101.06 -27.72 -10.76
N ASN A 2 99.84 -27.98 -11.28
CA ASN A 2 99.27 -29.28 -11.65
C ASN A 2 99.10 -30.32 -10.51
N THR A 3 98.08 -31.16 -10.41
CA THR A 3 96.87 -31.49 -11.19
C THR A 3 96.14 -32.58 -10.41
N ALA A 4 94.81 -32.70 -10.61
CA ALA A 4 94.07 -33.98 -10.62
C ALA A 4 93.90 -34.70 -9.25
N ARG A 5 92.84 -35.45 -8.94
CA ARG A 5 91.64 -35.90 -9.68
C ARG A 5 90.72 -36.64 -8.68
N VAL A 6 89.42 -36.67 -9.00
CA VAL A 6 88.48 -37.82 -8.89
C VAL A 6 88.01 -38.18 -7.47
N ALA A 7 86.79 -37.82 -7.07
CA ALA A 7 85.47 -38.38 -7.43
C ALA A 7 85.18 -39.80 -6.90
N ARG A 8 84.22 -39.90 -5.97
CA ARG A 8 83.28 -41.03 -5.71
C ARG A 8 82.05 -40.42 -5.00
N LEU A 9 80.86 -40.42 -5.60
CA LEU A 9 79.85 -41.49 -5.73
C LEU A 9 78.96 -41.63 -4.47
N GLY A 10 77.69 -41.23 -4.63
CA GLY A 10 76.52 -41.87 -4.01
C GLY A 10 76.18 -41.49 -2.56
N LEU A 11 75.01 -40.89 -2.33
CA LEU A 11 73.81 -41.63 -1.95
C LEU A 11 72.59 -40.69 -1.93
N ARG A 12 71.48 -41.16 -2.49
CA ARG A 12 70.16 -40.52 -2.41
C ARG A 12 69.66 -40.54 -0.96
N ALA A 13 69.32 -39.38 -0.41
CA ALA A 13 68.55 -39.27 0.81
C ALA A 13 67.06 -39.11 0.46
N THR A 14 66.25 -40.09 0.84
CA THR A 14 64.79 -39.99 0.85
C THR A 14 64.35 -39.16 2.04
N GLN A 15 63.82 -37.96 1.81
CA GLN A 15 63.03 -37.26 2.81
C GLN A 15 61.55 -37.33 2.43
N GLN A 16 60.80 -38.07 3.24
CA GLN A 16 59.34 -38.15 3.18
C GLN A 16 58.77 -36.80 3.58
N PHE A 17 58.16 -36.08 2.63
CA PHE A 17 57.32 -34.94 2.93
C PHE A 17 55.89 -35.43 3.16
N SER A 18 55.43 -35.35 4.40
CA SER A 18 54.04 -35.55 4.79
C SER A 18 53.20 -34.36 4.32
N VAL A 19 52.20 -34.61 3.48
CA VAL A 19 51.21 -33.61 3.08
C VAL A 19 50.10 -33.61 4.14
N PRO A 20 49.87 -32.52 4.89
CA PRO A 20 48.67 -32.43 5.71
C PRO A 20 47.46 -32.33 4.78
N ARG A 21 46.52 -33.27 4.91
CA ARG A 21 45.18 -33.20 4.30
C ARG A 21 44.55 -31.85 4.69
N SER A 22 44.45 -30.92 3.75
CA SER A 22 43.59 -29.76 3.89
C SER A 22 42.15 -30.26 3.92
N ALA A 23 41.54 -30.21 5.11
CA ALA A 23 40.11 -30.43 5.27
C ALA A 23 39.38 -29.43 4.37
N ALA A 24 38.52 -29.93 3.49
CA ALA A 24 37.62 -29.11 2.71
C ALA A 24 36.82 -28.24 3.68
N LEU A 25 37.04 -26.92 3.64
CA LEU A 25 36.15 -25.96 4.27
C LEU A 25 34.81 -26.13 3.56
N ASN A 26 33.90 -26.87 4.19
CA ASN A 26 32.49 -26.87 3.83
C ASN A 26 32.08 -25.41 3.75
N GLY A 27 31.83 -24.93 2.52
CA GLY A 27 31.31 -23.61 2.27
C GLY A 27 30.00 -23.48 3.01
N LEU A 28 30.05 -22.86 4.18
CA LEU A 28 28.87 -22.41 4.92
C LEU A 28 28.16 -21.46 3.96
N ARG A 29 27.09 -21.95 3.34
CA ARG A 29 26.11 -21.11 2.66
C ARG A 29 25.56 -20.16 3.72
N THR A 30 26.13 -18.98 3.82
CA THR A 30 25.57 -17.89 4.60
C THR A 30 24.29 -17.46 3.88
N TYR A 31 23.15 -17.94 4.38
CA TYR A 31 21.86 -17.45 3.92
C TYR A 31 21.80 -15.95 4.25
N ALA A 32 21.72 -15.11 3.23
CA ALA A 32 21.43 -13.69 3.41
C ALA A 32 20.14 -13.57 4.24
N THR A 33 20.19 -12.81 5.33
CA THR A 33 19.00 -12.47 6.09
C THR A 33 18.01 -11.79 5.14
N PRO A 34 16.75 -12.27 5.05
CA PRO A 34 15.77 -11.65 4.17
C PRO A 34 15.59 -10.19 4.63
N ALA A 35 15.67 -9.25 3.69
CA ALA A 35 15.32 -7.87 3.97
C ALA A 35 13.93 -7.83 4.62
N GLN A 36 13.77 -7.02 5.68
CA GLN A 36 12.48 -6.85 6.34
C GLN A 36 11.44 -6.36 5.31
N ASN A 37 10.60 -7.29 4.88
CA ASN A 37 9.57 -7.03 3.90
C ASN A 37 8.33 -6.57 4.65
N VAL A 38 8.12 -5.25 4.72
CA VAL A 38 6.90 -4.67 5.30
C VAL A 38 5.75 -5.08 4.40
N LYS A 39 4.92 -6.02 4.86
CA LYS A 39 3.75 -6.47 4.12
C LYS A 39 2.63 -5.42 4.23
N PRO A 40 1.99 -5.01 3.12
CA PRO A 40 0.83 -4.13 3.17
C PRO A 40 -0.35 -4.81 3.88
N PRO A 41 -1.19 -4.07 4.61
CA PRO A 41 -2.32 -4.62 5.36
C PRO A 41 -3.45 -5.16 4.47
N VAL A 42 -3.63 -4.61 3.27
CA VAL A 42 -4.66 -5.03 2.30
C VAL A 42 -4.02 -5.24 0.93
N ALA A 43 -4.46 -6.27 0.22
CA ALA A 43 -4.06 -6.49 -1.16
C ALA A 43 -4.85 -5.55 -2.07
N LEU A 44 -4.14 -4.66 -2.77
CA LEU A 44 -4.72 -3.81 -3.79
C LEU A 44 -4.47 -4.39 -5.18
N PHE A 45 -5.42 -4.17 -6.08
CA PHE A 45 -5.37 -4.66 -7.46
C PHE A 45 -5.23 -3.52 -8.46
N GLY A 46 -4.79 -3.87 -9.68
CA GLY A 46 -4.57 -2.93 -10.76
C GLY A 46 -3.19 -2.26 -10.72
N VAL A 47 -2.90 -1.51 -11.78
CA VAL A 47 -1.63 -0.79 -11.93
C VAL A 47 -1.44 0.19 -10.77
N ASP A 48 -2.46 0.97 -10.46
CA ASP A 48 -2.45 1.98 -9.40
C ASP A 48 -2.23 1.33 -8.03
N GLY A 49 -2.84 0.17 -7.80
CA GLY A 49 -2.69 -0.62 -6.58
C GLY A 49 -1.26 -1.13 -6.39
N THR A 50 -0.58 -1.54 -7.46
CA THR A 50 0.83 -1.97 -7.38
C THR A 50 1.75 -0.81 -7.00
N TYR A 51 1.54 0.39 -7.56
CA TYR A 51 2.31 1.58 -7.18
C TYR A 51 2.00 2.06 -5.78
N ALA A 52 0.73 2.09 -5.37
CA ALA A 52 0.33 2.46 -4.02
C ALA A 52 0.95 1.50 -2.98
N THR A 53 0.97 0.20 -3.29
CA THR A 53 1.64 -0.81 -2.45
C THR A 53 3.15 -0.57 -2.37
N ALA A 54 3.81 -0.33 -3.52
CA ALA A 54 5.24 -0.03 -3.54
C ALA A 54 5.58 1.21 -2.72
N LEU A 55 4.81 2.29 -2.90
CA LEU A 55 4.96 3.53 -2.14
C LEU A 55 4.79 3.30 -0.64
N TYR A 56 3.76 2.55 -0.23
CA TYR A 56 3.56 2.19 1.17
C TYR A 56 4.76 1.43 1.75
N THR A 57 5.30 0.44 1.03
CA THR A 57 6.48 -0.29 1.51
C THR A 57 7.73 0.57 1.61
N ALA A 58 7.91 1.54 0.71
CA ALA A 58 9.02 2.51 0.76
C ALA A 58 8.86 3.46 1.95
N SER A 59 7.67 4.04 2.11
CA SER A 59 7.35 4.94 3.23
C SER A 59 7.44 4.26 4.59
N ALA A 60 7.07 2.98 4.69
CA ALA A 60 7.19 2.20 5.92
C ALA A 60 8.64 1.92 6.30
N LYS A 61 9.53 1.67 5.33
CA LYS A 61 10.97 1.49 5.57
C LYS A 61 11.66 2.77 6.05
N THR A 62 11.22 3.93 5.54
CA THR A 62 11.76 5.25 5.91
C THR A 62 11.02 5.89 7.09
N SER A 63 10.03 5.21 7.67
CA SER A 63 9.18 5.73 8.76
C SER A 63 8.51 7.08 8.42
N ALA A 64 8.15 7.28 7.15
CA ALA A 64 7.57 8.52 6.60
C ALA A 64 6.08 8.38 6.23
N LEU A 65 5.38 7.37 6.77
CA LEU A 65 4.00 7.03 6.41
C LEU A 65 3.01 8.20 6.60
N ASP A 66 3.01 8.87 7.75
CA ASP A 66 2.07 9.97 7.99
C ASP A 66 2.39 11.22 7.17
N GLN A 67 3.66 11.46 6.85
CA GLN A 67 4.07 12.58 5.98
C GLN A 67 3.60 12.31 4.55
N THR A 68 3.90 11.12 4.02
CA THR A 68 3.47 10.72 2.68
C THR A 68 1.95 10.70 2.52
N SER A 69 1.21 10.30 3.55
CA SER A 69 -0.25 10.40 3.56
C SER A 69 -0.76 11.84 3.45
N LYS A 70 -0.16 12.79 4.19
CA LYS A 70 -0.57 14.21 4.13
C LYS A 70 -0.25 14.83 2.77
N ALA A 71 0.93 14.56 2.25
CA ALA A 71 1.37 15.06 0.97
C ALA A 71 0.48 14.54 -0.19
N LEU A 72 0.13 13.24 -0.20
CA LEU A 72 -0.80 12.69 -1.17
C LEU A 72 -2.22 13.28 -1.03
N ALA A 73 -2.67 13.58 0.19
CA ALA A 73 -3.96 14.24 0.40
C ALA A 73 -3.97 15.67 -0.17
N SER A 74 -2.90 16.45 0.03
CA SER A 74 -2.73 17.78 -0.58
C SER A 74 -2.69 17.72 -2.11
N LEU A 75 -2.00 16.72 -2.66
CA LEU A 75 -1.98 16.47 -4.09
C LEU A 75 -3.39 16.11 -4.61
N ALA A 76 -4.10 15.19 -3.96
CA ALA A 76 -5.46 14.80 -4.32
C ALA A 76 -6.44 15.98 -4.31
N GLN A 77 -6.31 16.89 -3.34
CA GLN A 77 -7.11 18.13 -3.30
C GLN A 77 -6.81 19.04 -4.49
N THR A 78 -5.55 19.17 -4.88
CA THR A 78 -5.13 19.98 -6.02
C THR A 78 -5.67 19.41 -7.34
N PHE A 79 -5.60 18.09 -7.52
CA PHE A 79 -6.17 17.42 -8.70
C PHE A 79 -7.70 17.60 -8.79
N LYS A 80 -8.40 17.61 -7.66
CA LYS A 80 -9.85 17.87 -7.61
C LYS A 80 -10.19 19.33 -7.93
N ALA A 81 -9.33 20.28 -7.56
CA ALA A 81 -9.53 21.69 -7.88
C ALA A 81 -9.28 21.99 -9.36
N ASP A 82 -8.21 21.42 -9.94
CA ASP A 82 -7.76 21.74 -11.29
C ASP A 82 -7.88 20.55 -12.26
N ARG A 83 -9.05 20.43 -12.89
CA ARG A 83 -9.31 19.41 -13.92
C ARG A 83 -8.44 19.56 -15.19
N LYS A 84 -7.86 20.75 -15.41
CA LYS A 84 -6.91 20.98 -16.52
C LYS A 84 -5.56 20.30 -16.24
N LEU A 85 -5.17 20.24 -14.97
CA LEU A 85 -3.89 19.67 -14.58
C LEU A 85 -3.91 18.13 -14.74
N THR A 86 -5.04 17.49 -14.43
CA THR A 86 -5.22 16.05 -14.67
C THR A 86 -5.17 15.68 -16.16
N SER A 87 -5.78 16.49 -17.04
CA SER A 87 -5.75 16.22 -18.48
C SER A 87 -4.35 16.42 -19.09
N ILE A 88 -3.61 17.43 -18.65
CA ILE A 88 -2.23 17.67 -19.08
C ILE A 88 -1.34 16.49 -18.66
N ILE A 89 -1.47 16.04 -17.42
CA ILE A 89 -0.63 14.97 -16.87
C ILE A 89 -0.97 13.59 -17.46
N ALA A 90 -2.21 13.38 -17.88
CA ALA A 90 -2.64 12.18 -18.58
C ALA A 90 -2.14 12.12 -20.05
N ALA A 91 -1.73 13.25 -20.63
CA ALA A 91 -1.28 13.28 -22.02
C ALA A 91 0.10 12.62 -22.19
N PRO A 92 0.23 11.58 -23.03
CA PRO A 92 1.50 10.86 -23.23
C PRO A 92 2.52 11.66 -24.05
N THR A 93 2.09 12.75 -24.70
CA THR A 93 2.91 13.59 -25.59
C THR A 93 3.86 14.54 -24.85
N LEU A 94 3.82 14.58 -23.51
CA LEU A 94 4.71 15.43 -22.70
C LEU A 94 6.19 15.01 -22.85
N THR A 95 7.06 15.99 -23.06
CA THR A 95 8.50 15.76 -23.11
C THR A 95 9.07 15.43 -21.74
N ALA A 96 10.24 14.80 -21.68
CA ALA A 96 10.90 14.49 -20.40
C ALA A 96 11.20 15.76 -19.58
N SER A 97 11.50 16.89 -20.25
CA SER A 97 11.76 18.16 -19.59
C SER A 97 10.49 18.74 -18.95
N ASP A 98 9.37 18.72 -19.68
CA ASP A 98 8.08 19.20 -19.16
C ASP A 98 7.63 18.36 -17.96
N LYS A 99 7.83 17.04 -18.01
CA LYS A 99 7.52 16.14 -16.90
C LYS A 99 8.33 16.47 -15.65
N GLN A 100 9.62 16.78 -15.79
CA GLN A 100 10.46 17.17 -14.65
C GLN A 100 10.01 18.49 -14.03
N GLN A 101 9.59 19.46 -14.84
CA GLN A 101 9.03 20.72 -14.33
C GLN A 101 7.72 20.48 -13.57
N ILE A 102 6.84 19.66 -14.12
CA ILE A 102 5.59 19.26 -13.43
C ILE A 102 5.91 18.58 -12.10
N ILE A 103 6.89 17.66 -12.05
CA ILE A 103 7.30 17.02 -10.79
C ILE A 103 7.79 18.04 -9.77
N GLN A 104 8.57 19.03 -10.18
CA GLN A 104 9.06 20.08 -9.27
C GLN A 104 7.92 20.91 -8.68
N GLU A 105 6.94 21.28 -9.50
CA GLU A 105 5.75 22.01 -9.00
C GLU A 105 4.89 21.13 -8.08
N LEU A 106 4.67 19.87 -8.45
CA LEU A 106 3.96 18.90 -7.59
C LEU A 106 4.70 18.67 -6.27
N GLN A 107 6.02 18.65 -6.26
CA GLN A 107 6.82 18.54 -5.04
C GLN A 107 6.62 19.75 -4.12
N LYS A 108 6.58 20.97 -4.67
CA LYS A 108 6.31 22.18 -3.87
C LYS A 108 4.94 22.12 -3.20
N ILE A 109 3.94 21.57 -3.88
CA ILE A 109 2.58 21.40 -3.37
C ILE A 109 2.50 20.30 -2.31
N ALA A 110 3.20 19.18 -2.53
CA ALA A 110 3.26 18.04 -1.62
C ALA A 110 4.02 18.35 -0.31
N GLY A 111 4.97 19.30 -0.36
CA GLY A 111 5.85 19.65 0.74
C GLY A 111 7.09 18.76 0.82
N SER A 112 7.93 19.00 1.84
CA SER A 112 9.16 18.24 2.06
C SER A 112 8.91 17.01 2.94
N ASP A 113 9.22 15.83 2.42
CA ASP A 113 9.18 14.57 3.18
C ASP A 113 10.55 14.16 3.72
N LYS A 114 10.53 13.29 4.73
CA LYS A 114 11.74 12.56 5.16
C LYS A 114 12.19 11.61 4.06
N GLY A 115 13.36 11.88 3.47
CA GLY A 115 14.07 10.96 2.58
C GLY A 115 13.63 10.99 1.10
N ASP A 116 13.05 12.10 0.63
CA ASP A 116 12.69 12.33 -0.79
C ASP A 116 11.82 11.22 -1.41
N VAL A 117 11.06 10.49 -0.59
CA VAL A 117 10.28 9.32 -1.04
C VAL A 117 9.26 9.73 -2.11
N ILE A 118 8.57 10.86 -1.95
CA ILE A 118 7.59 11.33 -2.92
C ILE A 118 8.26 11.82 -4.20
N LYS A 119 9.38 12.53 -4.11
CA LYS A 119 10.12 12.98 -5.29
C LYS A 119 10.56 11.79 -6.14
N ASN A 120 11.15 10.77 -5.51
CA ASN A 120 11.58 9.55 -6.18
C ASN A 120 10.39 8.78 -6.76
N PHE A 121 9.25 8.76 -6.06
CA PHE A 121 8.02 8.15 -6.55
C PHE A 121 7.46 8.86 -7.79
N LEU A 122 7.36 10.19 -7.76
CA LEU A 122 6.90 11.00 -8.89
C LEU A 122 7.83 10.85 -10.10
N GLN A 123 9.15 10.80 -9.86
CA GLN A 123 10.12 10.51 -10.92
C GLN A 123 9.89 9.13 -11.54
N THR A 124 9.71 8.09 -10.71
CA THR A 124 9.44 6.73 -11.18
C THR A 124 8.15 6.66 -12.00
N LEU A 125 7.10 7.40 -11.62
CA LEU A 125 5.86 7.49 -12.39
C LEU A 125 6.07 8.21 -13.73
N ALA A 126 6.88 9.27 -13.76
CA ALA A 126 7.18 10.02 -14.98
C ALA A 126 7.98 9.18 -15.99
N GLU A 127 8.98 8.44 -15.51
CA GLU A 127 9.80 7.52 -16.33
C GLU A 127 8.93 6.43 -16.97
N ASN A 128 7.92 5.94 -16.24
CA ASN A 128 7.00 4.93 -16.74
C ASN A 128 5.79 5.49 -17.53
N ASN A 129 5.70 6.80 -17.74
CA ASN A 129 4.55 7.48 -18.36
C ASN A 129 3.21 7.23 -17.64
N ARG A 130 3.23 7.14 -16.31
CA ARG A 130 2.08 6.79 -15.45
C ARG A 130 1.63 7.90 -14.52
N LEU A 131 2.03 9.14 -14.79
CA LEU A 131 1.60 10.29 -13.99
C LEU A 131 0.08 10.50 -14.04
N GLY A 132 -0.60 10.13 -15.12
CA GLY A 132 -2.07 10.23 -15.22
C GLY A 132 -2.83 9.34 -14.24
N LEU A 133 -2.18 8.32 -13.66
CA LEU A 133 -2.78 7.39 -12.69
C LEU A 133 -2.66 7.88 -11.24
N LEU A 134 -2.07 9.06 -11.02
CA LEU A 134 -1.73 9.55 -9.69
C LEU A 134 -2.98 9.77 -8.82
N GLU A 135 -4.10 10.19 -9.41
CA GLU A 135 -5.38 10.30 -8.70
C GLU A 135 -5.84 8.94 -8.13
N GLY A 136 -5.82 7.89 -8.96
CA GLY A 136 -6.13 6.53 -8.53
C GLY A 136 -5.15 6.01 -7.48
N ILE A 137 -3.87 6.32 -7.61
CA ILE A 137 -2.85 5.96 -6.61
C ILE A 137 -3.15 6.62 -5.26
N CYS A 138 -3.54 7.90 -5.24
CA CYS A 138 -3.91 8.59 -3.99
C CYS A 138 -5.07 7.90 -3.27
N GLU A 139 -6.15 7.56 -3.98
CA GLU A 139 -7.31 6.87 -3.39
C GLU A 139 -6.94 5.47 -2.84
N LYS A 140 -6.11 4.75 -3.59
CA LYS A 140 -5.59 3.44 -3.19
C LYS A 140 -4.65 3.53 -1.98
N PHE A 141 -3.86 4.59 -1.89
CA PHE A 141 -3.00 4.82 -0.74
C PHE A 141 -3.81 5.20 0.51
N GLU A 142 -4.87 6.00 0.38
CA GLU A 142 -5.78 6.31 1.49
C GLU A 142 -6.43 5.05 2.05
N THR A 143 -6.86 4.12 1.20
CA THR A 143 -7.42 2.82 1.62
C THR A 143 -6.38 1.96 2.36
N LEU A 144 -5.11 1.95 1.91
CA LEU A 144 -4.02 1.28 2.64
C LEU A 144 -3.76 1.92 4.01
N MET A 145 -3.77 3.25 4.09
CA MET A 145 -3.56 3.98 5.35
C MET A 145 -4.70 3.75 6.34
N GLY A 146 -5.96 3.71 5.86
CA GLY A 146 -7.11 3.35 6.68
C GLY A 146 -6.95 1.94 7.26
N ALA A 147 -6.57 0.97 6.42
CA ALA A 147 -6.32 -0.39 6.88
C ALA A 147 -5.14 -0.49 7.87
N HIS A 148 -4.07 0.28 7.66
CA HIS A 148 -2.92 0.33 8.58
C HIS A 148 -3.31 0.91 9.96
N ARG A 149 -4.20 1.91 9.99
CA ARG A 149 -4.73 2.50 11.24
C ARG A 149 -5.77 1.63 11.93
N GLY A 150 -6.20 0.54 11.29
CA GLY A 150 -7.32 -0.27 11.78
C GLY A 150 -8.65 0.47 11.69
N GLU A 151 -8.78 1.39 10.73
CA GLU A 151 -10.03 2.06 10.42
C GLU A 151 -10.91 1.16 9.54
N MET A 152 -12.20 1.07 9.87
CA MET A 152 -13.21 0.38 9.07
C MET A 152 -14.16 1.41 8.50
N GLU A 153 -14.25 1.45 7.17
CA GLU A 153 -15.22 2.29 6.48
C GLU A 153 -16.62 1.67 6.56
N VAL A 154 -17.59 2.45 7.04
CA VAL A 154 -18.98 2.04 7.18
C VAL A 154 -19.82 3.00 6.37
N THR A 155 -20.45 2.49 5.30
CA THR A 155 -21.41 3.27 4.53
C THR A 155 -22.79 3.09 5.12
N ILE A 156 -23.42 4.20 5.52
CA ILE A 156 -24.78 4.23 6.06
C ILE A 156 -25.67 4.85 4.99
N THR A 157 -26.56 4.05 4.43
CA THR A 157 -27.56 4.51 3.46
C THR A 157 -28.89 4.73 4.19
N SER A 158 -29.38 5.97 4.20
CA SER A 158 -30.62 6.36 4.87
C SER A 158 -31.62 6.99 3.89
N ALA A 159 -32.91 6.89 4.23
CA ALA A 159 -34.00 7.52 3.48
C ALA A 159 -33.92 9.05 3.45
N GLN A 160 -33.43 9.62 4.55
CA GLN A 160 -33.34 11.05 4.79
C GLN A 160 -31.96 11.41 5.35
N GLU A 161 -31.58 12.67 5.23
CA GLU A 161 -30.36 13.19 5.85
C GLU A 161 -30.34 12.92 7.36
N LEU A 162 -29.20 12.44 7.84
CA LEU A 162 -29.02 12.06 9.24
C LEU A 162 -28.54 13.27 10.04
N ASP A 163 -29.20 13.56 11.15
CA ASP A 163 -28.71 14.52 12.15
C ASP A 163 -27.43 14.00 12.84
N ASN A 164 -26.57 14.92 13.25
CA ASN A 164 -25.31 14.63 13.95
C ASN A 164 -25.53 13.81 15.24
N LYS A 165 -26.65 14.02 15.94
CA LYS A 165 -27.01 13.21 17.12
C LYS A 165 -27.24 11.74 16.75
N THR A 166 -27.88 11.52 15.61
CA THR A 166 -28.16 10.18 15.08
C THR A 166 -26.88 9.51 14.61
N ILE A 167 -25.99 10.23 13.93
CA ILE A 167 -24.67 9.72 13.53
C ILE A 167 -23.87 9.25 14.74
N ASN A 168 -23.77 10.07 15.80
CA ASN A 168 -23.06 9.70 17.04
C ASN A 168 -23.68 8.49 17.73
N ARG A 169 -25.01 8.33 17.67
CA ARG A 169 -25.70 7.16 18.22
C ARG A 169 -25.41 5.91 17.40
N LEU A 170 -25.39 6.03 16.07
CA LEU A 170 -25.06 4.95 15.15
C LEU A 170 -23.60 4.52 15.31
N GLU A 171 -22.67 5.46 15.43
CA GLU A 171 -21.26 5.17 15.69
C GLU A 171 -21.10 4.32 16.97
N LYS A 172 -21.76 4.71 18.06
CA LYS A 172 -21.76 3.93 19.31
C LYS A 172 -22.41 2.56 19.16
N ALA A 173 -23.47 2.44 18.36
CA ALA A 173 -24.16 1.17 18.13
C ALA A 173 -23.30 0.21 17.29
N VAL A 174 -22.71 0.72 16.21
CA VAL A 174 -21.83 -0.05 15.31
C VAL A 174 -20.55 -0.45 16.04
N SER A 175 -19.98 0.43 16.87
CA SER A 175 -18.77 0.13 17.66
C SER A 175 -18.96 -1.02 18.66
N LYS A 176 -20.19 -1.21 19.16
CA LYS A 176 -20.55 -2.30 20.08
C LYS A 176 -20.80 -3.62 19.36
N HIS A 177 -21.05 -3.59 18.05
CA HIS A 177 -21.32 -4.78 17.28
C HIS A 177 -20.04 -5.62 17.15
N GLU A 178 -20.17 -6.95 17.21
CA GLU A 178 -19.06 -7.92 17.17
C GLU A 178 -18.13 -7.75 15.96
N LEU A 179 -18.67 -7.16 14.89
CA LEU A 179 -17.99 -6.93 13.61
C LEU A 179 -16.94 -5.81 13.68
N SER A 180 -17.10 -4.91 14.65
CA SER A 180 -16.34 -3.67 14.76
C SER A 180 -15.40 -3.69 15.96
N GLN A 181 -15.33 -4.78 16.73
CA GLN A 181 -14.64 -4.84 18.01
C GLN A 181 -13.21 -4.29 17.91
N GLY A 182 -13.00 -3.10 18.47
CA GLY A 182 -11.70 -2.43 18.61
C GLY A 182 -11.22 -1.62 17.40
N LYS A 183 -11.96 -1.54 16.28
CA LYS A 183 -11.57 -0.76 15.10
C LYS A 183 -12.18 0.65 15.12
N LYS A 184 -11.44 1.64 14.64
CA LYS A 184 -11.94 3.01 14.49
C LYS A 184 -12.90 3.06 13.30
N LEU A 185 -14.05 3.71 13.44
CA LEU A 185 -15.06 3.76 12.38
C LEU A 185 -14.92 5.04 11.56
N LYS A 186 -14.86 4.90 10.23
CA LYS A 186 -15.00 6.01 9.29
C LYS A 186 -16.39 5.91 8.67
N ILE A 187 -17.30 6.78 9.12
CA ILE A 187 -18.70 6.75 8.67
C ILE A 187 -18.85 7.59 7.40
N VAL A 188 -19.39 6.99 6.35
CA VAL A 188 -19.80 7.65 5.10
C VAL A 188 -21.32 7.59 5.01
N THR A 189 -21.98 8.73 5.04
CA THR A 189 -23.44 8.81 4.93
C THR A 189 -23.85 8.99 3.46
N LYS A 190 -24.83 8.20 3.03
CA LYS A 190 -25.47 8.31 1.71
C LYS A 190 -26.98 8.41 1.90
N VAL A 191 -27.61 9.28 1.12
CA VAL A 191 -29.08 9.41 1.13
C VAL A 191 -29.62 8.69 -0.10
N ASN A 192 -30.50 7.72 0.12
CA ASN A 192 -31.26 7.07 -0.93
C ASN A 192 -32.76 7.13 -0.61
N PRO A 193 -33.56 7.94 -1.33
CA PRO A 193 -35.00 8.08 -1.09
C PRO A 193 -35.80 6.83 -1.48
N ASP A 194 -35.23 5.90 -2.25
CA ASP A 194 -35.89 4.62 -2.60
C ASP A 194 -36.14 3.76 -1.35
N ILE A 195 -35.34 3.98 -0.30
CA ILE A 195 -35.54 3.37 0.99
C ILE A 195 -36.69 4.14 1.66
N VAL A 196 -37.91 3.59 1.61
CA VAL A 196 -39.13 4.19 2.21
C VAL A 196 -38.95 4.53 3.70
N GLY A 197 -38.06 3.80 4.39
CA GLY A 197 -37.65 4.11 5.75
C GLY A 197 -36.64 3.09 6.29
N GLY A 198 -35.99 3.44 7.40
CA GLY A 198 -34.92 2.64 7.99
C GLY A 198 -33.54 2.98 7.42
N LEU A 199 -32.60 2.05 7.61
CA LEU A 199 -31.20 2.25 7.23
C LEU A 199 -30.57 0.95 6.74
N VAL A 200 -29.62 1.09 5.81
CA VAL A 200 -28.78 -0.01 5.33
C VAL A 200 -27.35 0.32 5.71
N LEU A 201 -26.68 -0.59 6.42
CA LEU A 201 -25.28 -0.45 6.82
C LEU A 201 -24.42 -1.39 5.98
N GLU A 202 -23.44 -0.84 5.29
CA GLU A 202 -22.44 -1.61 4.54
C GLU A 202 -21.09 -1.48 5.24
N MET A 203 -20.52 -2.61 5.64
CA MET A 203 -19.24 -2.72 6.33
C MET A 203 -18.34 -3.69 5.56
N GLY A 204 -17.56 -3.17 4.62
CA GLY A 204 -16.76 -4.00 3.71
C GLY A 204 -17.63 -5.03 2.98
N ASP A 205 -17.46 -6.30 3.31
CA ASP A 205 -18.15 -7.43 2.67
C ASP A 205 -19.51 -7.77 3.30
N ARG A 206 -19.93 -7.07 4.37
CA ARG A 206 -21.17 -7.38 5.09
C ARG A 206 -22.14 -6.22 4.99
N THR A 207 -23.37 -6.53 4.59
CA THR A 207 -24.48 -5.58 4.56
C THR A 207 -25.51 -5.97 5.61
N ILE A 208 -25.82 -5.04 6.52
CA ILE A 208 -26.92 -5.16 7.47
C ILE A 208 -28.05 -4.27 6.98
N ASP A 209 -29.06 -4.92 6.41
CA ASP A 209 -30.27 -4.24 5.93
C ASP A 209 -31.33 -4.19 7.03
N LEU A 210 -31.58 -2.97 7.53
CA LEU A 210 -32.63 -2.64 8.49
C LEU A 210 -33.68 -1.72 7.87
N SER A 211 -33.84 -1.75 6.55
CA SER A 211 -34.88 -1.01 5.84
C SER A 211 -36.27 -1.57 6.10
N VAL A 212 -37.25 -0.67 6.11
CA VAL A 212 -38.67 -0.99 6.26
C VAL A 212 -39.16 -1.79 5.05
N SER A 213 -38.71 -1.45 3.83
CA SER A 213 -39.02 -2.16 2.60
C SER A 213 -38.62 -3.64 2.69
N SER A 214 -37.40 -3.94 3.14
CA SER A 214 -36.94 -5.31 3.33
C SER A 214 -37.70 -6.06 4.43
N LYS A 215 -38.14 -5.36 5.49
CA LYS A 215 -38.96 -5.98 6.54
C LYS A 215 -40.35 -6.35 6.01
N ILE A 216 -41.00 -5.48 5.24
CA ILE A 216 -42.29 -5.76 4.58
C ILE A 216 -42.15 -6.91 3.58
N ALA A 217 -41.09 -6.91 2.77
CA ALA A 217 -40.84 -7.98 1.81
C ALA A 217 -40.66 -9.34 2.49
N LYS A 218 -39.95 -9.40 3.63
CA LYS A 218 -39.82 -10.63 4.43
C LYS A 218 -41.16 -11.11 4.99
N LEU A 219 -42.02 -10.20 5.44
CA LEU A 219 -43.36 -10.55 5.93
C LEU A 219 -44.25 -11.09 4.81
N ASN A 220 -44.28 -10.44 3.65
CA ASN A 220 -45.05 -10.91 2.50
C ASN A 220 -44.58 -12.28 2.00
N LYS A 221 -43.25 -12.51 1.99
CA LYS A 221 -42.68 -13.83 1.69
C LYS A 221 -43.13 -14.88 2.70
N ALA A 222 -43.06 -14.59 4.00
CA ALA A 222 -43.51 -15.52 5.03
C ALA A 222 -45.01 -15.86 4.93
N LEU A 223 -45.84 -14.91 4.50
CA LEU A 223 -47.28 -15.17 4.28
C LEU A 223 -47.57 -15.98 3.02
N THR A 224 -46.76 -15.82 1.97
CA THR A 224 -46.93 -16.54 0.70
C THR A 224 -46.32 -17.94 0.71
N ASP A 225 -45.28 -18.17 1.52
CA ASP A 225 -44.62 -19.48 1.67
C ASP A 225 -45.42 -20.46 2.54
N VAL A 226 -46.37 -19.95 3.34
CA VAL A 226 -47.25 -20.74 4.22
C VAL A 226 -48.55 -21.18 3.49
N LEU A 227 -48.77 -20.71 2.27
CA LEU A 227 -49.91 -21.04 1.39
C LEU A 227 -49.47 -22.01 0.28
#